data_AF-A0A2K5CDB1-F1
#
_entry.id   AF-A0A2K5CDB1-F1
#
_cell.length_a   1.000
_cell.length_b   1.000
_cell.length_c   1.000
_cell.angle_alpha   90.00
_cell.angle_beta   90.00
_cell.angle_gamma   90.00
#
_symmetry.space_group_name_H-M   'P 1'
#
loop_
_entity.id
_entity.type
_entity.pdbx_description
1 polymer ?
#
loop_
_entity_poly.entity_id
_entity_poly.type
_entity_poly.pdbx_seq_one_letter_code
_entity_poly.pdbx_strand_id
1 'polypeptide(L)'
;MQKRAPQSKMPPAGVSLRVTILCLLAWAGLAAGDRVYIHPFHLVIHNESTCEELAKANAGKPEDPTFTPAPIQAKSLPVDEKALQDQLVLVAAKLNTEDKLRAVTVGMLANFLSFHIYSMHSELWGVVQGATVLSPMAVFGTLASLYLGASNRTAYRLQAILGVPWKDENCTSRLDAHKVLSALQAIQGLLVAQDRDEGQVQLLLSTVVGLFTAPGLHLKQPFVQGLALYAPVVLPRSLDFSTDLDVAAEKIDMFIQAVTGWKVSSPLTGASVDSNMVFNTYIHFQGKMKGFSLLAEPQEFWVDNSTSVSVPMLSGTGTFQHWSDAQDKFSVTQVPFTESACLLLIQPHYASDLDKVEGLAFQQNSLNWMNKLSPRAIRLTMPQLVLRGSYDLQDLLAQAELPTILGTDLNLQKISNDNLRVGKVRASPCRCLTRVWCVHRVEAWMEGTQRRLWAGPEGKRERRVGPRVGEKWPERSRAFQVQSSKSLPTPDLPPPAGGVVHGPGLASVCPGIL
;
A
#
# COMPACT_ATOMS: atom_id res chain seq x y z
N MET A 1 -91.07 -4.74 -5.00
CA MET A 1 -89.98 -5.27 -5.85
C MET A 1 -88.72 -5.15 -4.99
N GLN A 2 -87.96 -6.17 -4.59
CA GLN A 2 -87.40 -7.32 -5.31
C GLN A 2 -87.11 -8.49 -4.33
N LYS A 3 -86.82 -9.66 -4.90
CA LYS A 3 -86.83 -11.04 -4.37
C LYS A 3 -85.76 -11.38 -3.32
N ARG A 4 -86.06 -12.40 -2.50
CA ARG A 4 -85.13 -13.20 -1.66
C ARG A 4 -84.22 -14.13 -2.49
N ALA A 5 -83.04 -14.43 -1.91
CA ALA A 5 -82.31 -15.71 -1.81
C ALA A 5 -80.81 -15.60 -2.20
N PRO A 6 -79.89 -16.51 -1.76
CA PRO A 6 -79.80 -17.24 -0.47
C PRO A 6 -78.35 -17.32 0.11
N GLN A 7 -78.25 -17.94 1.31
CA GLN A 7 -77.03 -18.31 2.05
C GLN A 7 -76.05 -19.20 1.24
N SER A 8 -74.74 -18.90 1.32
CA SER A 8 -73.68 -19.83 0.89
C SER A 8 -73.06 -20.56 2.09
N LYS A 9 -73.12 -21.90 2.06
CA LYS A 9 -72.43 -22.82 2.98
C LYS A 9 -70.92 -22.82 2.69
N MET A 10 -70.09 -22.77 3.74
CA MET A 10 -68.66 -23.12 3.66
C MET A 10 -68.48 -24.64 3.47
N PRO A 11 -67.56 -25.10 2.61
CA PRO A 11 -67.18 -26.51 2.53
C PRO A 11 -66.09 -26.88 3.56
N PRO A 12 -65.98 -28.17 3.95
CA PRO A 12 -65.05 -28.62 4.99
C PRO A 12 -63.61 -28.73 4.47
N ALA A 13 -62.66 -28.42 5.36
CA ALA A 13 -61.22 -28.58 5.13
C ALA A 13 -60.84 -30.07 5.06
N GLY A 14 -60.63 -30.58 3.84
CA GLY A 14 -60.01 -31.87 3.58
C GLY A 14 -58.65 -31.68 2.95
N VAL A 15 -57.64 -31.27 3.73
CA VAL A 15 -56.24 -31.32 3.28
C VAL A 15 -55.82 -32.79 3.31
N SER A 16 -55.65 -33.37 2.13
CA SER A 16 -55.23 -34.76 1.95
C SER A 16 -53.96 -35.03 2.76
N LEU A 17 -53.98 -36.09 3.58
CA LEU A 17 -52.84 -36.57 4.39
C LEU A 17 -51.56 -36.73 3.55
N ARG A 18 -51.69 -37.01 2.25
CA ARG A 18 -50.57 -37.07 1.30
C ARG A 18 -49.89 -35.71 1.08
N VAL A 19 -50.64 -34.62 1.08
CA VAL A 19 -50.11 -33.25 0.94
C VAL A 19 -49.37 -32.86 2.22
N THR A 20 -49.90 -33.22 3.39
CA THR A 20 -49.22 -32.99 4.67
C THR A 20 -47.92 -33.80 4.78
N ILE A 21 -47.92 -35.06 4.32
CA ILE A 21 -46.71 -35.91 4.28
C ILE A 21 -45.70 -35.37 3.26
N LEU A 22 -46.14 -34.93 2.07
CA LEU A 22 -45.25 -34.32 1.07
C LEU A 22 -44.65 -32.99 1.56
N CYS A 23 -45.43 -32.16 2.26
CA CYS A 23 -44.91 -30.95 2.90
C CYS A 23 -43.93 -31.27 4.02
N LEU A 24 -44.20 -32.28 4.86
CA LEU A 24 -43.26 -32.69 5.93
C LEU A 24 -41.97 -33.31 5.37
N LEU A 25 -42.05 -34.07 4.28
CA LEU A 25 -40.87 -34.60 3.58
C LEU A 25 -40.08 -33.50 2.84
N ALA A 26 -40.77 -32.51 2.28
CA ALA A 26 -40.11 -31.33 1.69
C ALA A 26 -39.42 -30.47 2.76
N TRP A 27 -40.03 -30.32 3.94
CA TRP A 27 -39.43 -29.61 5.08
C TRP A 27 -38.27 -30.40 5.69
N ALA A 28 -38.36 -31.73 5.77
CA ALA A 28 -37.26 -32.59 6.20
C ALA A 28 -36.09 -32.59 5.19
N GLY A 29 -36.38 -32.52 3.88
CA GLY A 29 -35.37 -32.35 2.83
C GLY A 29 -34.67 -30.98 2.87
N LEU A 30 -35.39 -29.92 3.26
CA LEU A 30 -34.84 -28.58 3.50
C LEU A 30 -34.00 -28.50 4.79
N ALA A 31 -34.25 -29.38 5.77
CA ALA A 31 -33.47 -29.47 7.00
C ALA A 31 -32.23 -30.38 6.86
N ALA A 32 -32.21 -31.29 5.88
CA ALA A 32 -31.11 -32.22 5.59
C ALA A 32 -30.20 -31.76 4.44
N GLY A 33 -30.48 -30.60 3.83
CA GLY A 33 -29.49 -29.93 3.00
C GLY A 33 -28.46 -29.30 3.91
N ASP A 34 -27.21 -29.77 3.85
CA ASP A 34 -26.06 -29.02 4.36
C ASP A 34 -26.23 -27.57 3.94
N ARG A 35 -26.48 -26.68 4.90
CA ARG A 35 -26.39 -25.25 4.62
C ARG A 35 -24.94 -25.02 4.25
N VAL A 36 -24.65 -24.97 2.96
CA VAL A 36 -23.34 -24.59 2.42
C VAL A 36 -23.15 -23.11 2.73
N TYR A 37 -22.84 -22.81 3.99
CA TYR A 37 -22.37 -21.51 4.43
C TYR A 37 -20.99 -21.34 3.82
N ILE A 38 -20.94 -20.81 2.61
CA ILE A 38 -19.70 -20.34 2.01
C ILE A 38 -19.28 -19.13 2.85
N HIS A 39 -18.36 -19.35 3.79
CA HIS A 39 -17.75 -18.23 4.50
C HIS A 39 -17.04 -17.35 3.45
N PRO A 40 -17.05 -16.00 3.56
CA PRO A 40 -16.28 -15.12 2.68
C PRO A 40 -14.77 -15.41 2.62
N PHE A 41 -14.27 -16.36 3.41
CA PHE A 41 -12.85 -16.76 3.48
C PHE A 41 -12.53 -18.05 2.73
N HIS A 42 -13.48 -18.65 2.00
CA HIS A 42 -13.24 -19.88 1.23
C HIS A 42 -12.07 -19.78 0.23
N LEU A 43 -11.75 -18.57 -0.23
CA LEU A 43 -10.63 -18.31 -1.16
C LEU A 43 -9.25 -18.30 -0.49
N VAL A 44 -9.20 -18.15 0.83
CA VAL A 44 -7.95 -17.98 1.60
C VAL A 44 -7.69 -19.15 2.56
N ILE A 45 -8.64 -20.05 2.75
CA ILE A 45 -8.47 -21.29 3.54
C ILE A 45 -8.04 -22.48 2.66
N HIS A 46 -7.55 -23.53 3.30
CA HIS A 46 -7.27 -24.78 2.61
C HIS A 46 -8.55 -25.45 2.10
N ASN A 47 -8.48 -26.07 0.93
CA ASN A 47 -9.53 -26.95 0.44
C ASN A 47 -9.23 -28.40 0.87
N GLU A 48 -10.22 -29.28 0.71
CA GLU A 48 -10.09 -30.69 1.11
C GLU A 48 -8.95 -31.40 0.39
N SER A 49 -8.78 -31.17 -0.91
CA SER A 49 -7.71 -31.80 -1.70
C SER A 49 -6.30 -31.40 -1.24
N THR A 50 -6.05 -30.11 -0.98
CA THR A 50 -4.77 -29.65 -0.42
C THR A 50 -4.55 -30.21 0.98
N CYS A 51 -5.61 -30.36 1.79
CA CYS A 51 -5.50 -31.00 3.09
C CYS A 51 -5.14 -32.50 2.99
N GLU A 52 -5.70 -33.22 2.02
CA GLU A 52 -5.32 -34.61 1.75
C GLU A 52 -3.87 -34.72 1.25
N GLU A 53 -3.43 -33.82 0.38
CA GLU A 53 -2.04 -33.76 -0.08
C GLU A 53 -1.08 -33.48 1.08
N LEU A 54 -1.43 -32.54 1.96
CA LEU A 54 -0.65 -32.24 3.17
C LEU A 54 -0.64 -33.44 4.12
N ALA A 55 -1.76 -34.15 4.28
CA ALA A 55 -1.83 -35.36 5.10
C ALA A 55 -0.94 -36.48 4.53
N LYS A 56 -0.96 -36.68 3.21
CA LYS A 56 -0.07 -37.63 2.50
C LYS A 56 1.40 -37.22 2.60
N ALA A 57 1.70 -35.92 2.46
CA ALA A 57 3.06 -35.39 2.59
C ALA A 57 3.63 -35.51 4.01
N ASN A 58 2.77 -35.51 5.03
CA ASN A 58 3.18 -35.69 6.43
C ASN A 58 3.41 -37.16 6.82
N ALA A 59 2.92 -38.12 6.03
CA ALA A 59 3.10 -39.55 6.28
C ALA A 59 4.45 -40.04 5.72
N GLY A 60 5.50 -40.01 6.55
CA GLY A 60 6.81 -40.61 6.23
C GLY A 60 7.83 -39.70 5.54
N LYS A 61 7.78 -38.39 5.82
CA LYS A 61 8.56 -37.37 5.11
C LYS A 61 10.08 -37.41 5.43
N PRO A 62 10.97 -37.23 4.44
CA PRO A 62 12.34 -36.80 4.71
C PRO A 62 12.35 -35.39 5.32
N GLU A 63 13.36 -35.08 6.14
CA GLU A 63 13.49 -33.75 6.74
C GLU A 63 13.52 -32.65 5.67
N ASP A 64 12.82 -31.54 5.94
CA ASP A 64 12.83 -30.40 5.02
C ASP A 64 14.27 -29.90 4.84
N PRO A 65 14.73 -29.63 3.61
CA PRO A 65 16.08 -29.16 3.37
C PRO A 65 16.30 -27.83 4.09
N THR A 66 17.42 -27.73 4.82
CA THR A 66 17.83 -26.53 5.54
C THR A 66 19.13 -25.96 4.99
N PHE A 67 19.36 -24.67 5.24
CA PHE A 67 20.62 -24.00 4.91
C PHE A 67 20.96 -22.93 5.95
N THR A 68 22.25 -22.63 6.09
CA THR A 68 22.73 -21.51 6.90
C THR A 68 22.87 -20.26 6.03
N PRO A 69 22.22 -19.13 6.37
CA PRO A 69 22.38 -17.89 5.62
C PRO A 69 23.83 -17.40 5.57
N ALA A 70 24.25 -16.89 4.41
CA ALA A 70 25.56 -16.26 4.26
C ALA A 70 25.69 -15.04 5.19
N PRO A 71 26.89 -14.71 5.69
CA PRO A 71 27.11 -13.53 6.53
C PRO A 71 26.65 -12.25 5.84
N ILE A 72 26.17 -11.27 6.61
CA ILE A 72 25.69 -9.99 6.06
C ILE A 72 26.77 -9.22 5.28
N GLN A 73 28.06 -9.47 5.55
CA GLN A 73 29.19 -8.89 4.82
C GLN A 73 29.40 -9.51 3.43
N ALA A 74 28.74 -10.62 3.11
CA ALA A 74 28.85 -11.24 1.80
C ALA A 74 28.28 -10.33 0.71
N LYS A 75 29.05 -10.17 -0.38
CA LYS A 75 28.69 -9.30 -1.50
C LYS A 75 27.33 -9.70 -2.05
N SER A 76 26.41 -8.73 -2.08
CA SER A 76 25.06 -8.90 -2.60
C SER A 76 24.86 -7.97 -3.79
N LEU A 77 24.10 -8.43 -4.78
CA LEU A 77 23.74 -7.58 -5.92
C LEU A 77 22.69 -6.55 -5.47
N PRO A 78 22.79 -5.29 -5.92
CA PRO A 78 21.75 -4.31 -5.69
C PRO A 78 20.41 -4.75 -6.30
N VAL A 79 19.32 -4.32 -5.68
CA VAL A 79 17.96 -4.55 -6.18
C VAL A 79 17.71 -3.68 -7.39
N ASP A 80 17.30 -4.30 -8.49
CA ASP A 80 16.78 -3.58 -9.65
C ASP A 80 15.27 -3.36 -9.49
N GLU A 81 14.90 -2.17 -9.02
CA GLU A 81 13.50 -1.80 -8.81
C GLU A 81 12.67 -1.80 -10.10
N LYS A 82 13.29 -1.58 -11.27
CA LYS A 82 12.57 -1.61 -12.56
C LYS A 82 12.25 -3.04 -12.95
N ALA A 83 13.21 -3.95 -12.86
CA ALA A 83 12.97 -5.36 -13.13
C ALA A 83 11.92 -5.95 -12.18
N LEU A 84 11.94 -5.53 -10.91
CA LEU A 84 10.94 -5.89 -9.91
C LEU A 84 9.53 -5.43 -10.32
N GLN A 85 9.42 -4.19 -10.78
CA GLN A 85 8.17 -3.64 -11.28
C GLN A 85 7.66 -4.40 -12.50
N ASP A 86 8.51 -4.67 -13.49
CA ASP A 86 8.12 -5.43 -14.69
C ASP A 86 7.60 -6.83 -14.34
N GLN A 87 8.21 -7.48 -13.35
CA GLN A 87 7.74 -8.76 -12.83
C GLN A 87 6.36 -8.63 -12.17
N LEU A 88 6.12 -7.60 -11.34
CA LEU A 88 4.83 -7.37 -10.71
C LEU A 88 3.71 -7.09 -11.73
N VAL A 89 4.00 -6.31 -12.76
CA VAL A 89 3.06 -6.06 -13.88
C VAL A 89 2.74 -7.36 -14.63
N LEU A 90 3.75 -8.21 -14.85
CA LEU A 90 3.54 -9.52 -15.49
C LEU A 90 2.68 -10.46 -14.64
N VAL A 91 2.86 -10.44 -13.31
CA VAL A 91 2.00 -11.20 -12.39
C VAL A 91 0.56 -10.70 -12.50
N ALA A 92 0.33 -9.39 -12.43
CA ALA A 92 -0.99 -8.79 -12.55
C ALA A 92 -1.68 -9.14 -13.87
N ALA A 93 -0.94 -9.13 -14.97
CA ALA A 93 -1.45 -9.46 -16.30
C ALA A 93 -1.90 -10.92 -16.46
N LYS A 94 -1.38 -11.84 -15.64
CA LYS A 94 -1.69 -13.29 -15.68
C LYS A 94 -2.76 -13.72 -14.69
N LEU A 95 -3.30 -12.80 -13.88
CA LEU A 95 -4.29 -13.14 -12.86
C LEU A 95 -5.61 -13.62 -13.49
N ASN A 96 -6.07 -14.79 -13.06
CA ASN A 96 -7.41 -15.28 -13.40
C ASN A 96 -8.47 -14.60 -12.51
N THR A 97 -9.75 -14.87 -12.79
CA THR A 97 -10.87 -14.26 -12.04
C THR A 97 -10.88 -14.66 -10.57
N GLU A 98 -10.50 -15.89 -10.23
CA GLU A 98 -10.44 -16.36 -8.84
C GLU A 98 -9.32 -15.68 -8.07
N ASP A 99 -8.15 -15.50 -8.67
CA ASP A 99 -7.00 -14.81 -8.08
C ASP A 99 -7.32 -13.33 -7.82
N LYS A 100 -8.05 -12.69 -8.74
CA LYS A 100 -8.54 -11.32 -8.55
C LYS A 100 -9.51 -11.23 -7.37
N LEU A 101 -10.46 -12.17 -7.28
CA LEU A 101 -11.41 -12.21 -6.16
C LEU A 101 -10.68 -12.47 -4.83
N ARG A 102 -9.68 -13.35 -4.84
CA ARG A 102 -8.82 -13.63 -3.68
C ARG A 102 -8.02 -12.39 -3.26
N ALA A 103 -7.47 -11.64 -4.22
CA ALA A 103 -6.80 -10.37 -3.97
C ALA A 103 -7.75 -9.35 -3.30
N VAL A 104 -9.01 -9.27 -3.74
CA VAL A 104 -10.04 -8.42 -3.09
C VAL A 104 -10.30 -8.90 -1.66
N THR A 105 -10.48 -10.20 -1.42
CA THR A 105 -10.67 -10.76 -0.07
C THR A 105 -9.50 -10.44 0.86
N VAL A 106 -8.27 -10.65 0.40
CA VAL A 106 -7.07 -10.37 1.19
C VAL A 106 -6.90 -8.87 1.43
N GLY A 107 -7.20 -8.03 0.43
CA GLY A 107 -7.18 -6.58 0.59
C GLY A 107 -8.18 -6.09 1.65
N MET A 108 -9.39 -6.66 1.67
CA MET A 108 -10.37 -6.38 2.73
C MET A 108 -9.87 -6.80 4.12
N LEU A 109 -9.29 -8.00 4.25
CA LEU A 109 -8.70 -8.46 5.52
C LEU A 109 -7.58 -7.54 6.01
N ALA A 110 -6.69 -7.11 5.12
CA ALA A 110 -5.61 -6.16 5.45
C ALA A 110 -6.15 -4.79 5.92
N ASN A 111 -7.19 -4.28 5.26
CA ASN A 111 -7.87 -3.05 5.67
C ASN A 111 -8.54 -3.21 7.03
N PHE A 112 -9.27 -4.31 7.27
CA PHE A 112 -9.93 -4.57 8.54
C PHE A 112 -8.96 -4.68 9.71
N LEU A 113 -7.86 -5.41 9.54
CA LEU A 113 -6.81 -5.48 10.55
C LEU A 113 -6.24 -4.09 10.86
N SER A 114 -5.99 -3.28 9.82
CA SER A 114 -5.44 -1.94 10.01
C SER A 114 -6.42 -1.01 10.70
N PHE A 115 -7.70 -1.02 10.33
CA PHE A 115 -8.73 -0.27 11.05
C PHE A 115 -8.85 -0.70 12.50
N HIS A 116 -8.72 -1.99 12.79
CA HIS A 116 -8.69 -2.47 14.17
C HIS A 116 -7.50 -1.88 14.93
N ILE A 117 -6.29 -1.95 14.36
CA ILE A 117 -5.08 -1.35 14.94
C ILE A 117 -5.25 0.16 15.17
N TYR A 118 -5.82 0.89 14.22
CA TYR A 118 -6.11 2.33 14.37
C TYR A 118 -7.18 2.62 15.42
N SER A 119 -8.24 1.79 15.48
CA SER A 119 -9.37 2.01 16.40
C SER A 119 -9.01 1.79 17.87
N MET A 120 -7.97 0.99 18.13
CA MET A 120 -7.63 0.56 19.48
C MET A 120 -6.76 1.57 20.24
N HIS A 121 -6.20 2.62 19.60
CA HIS A 121 -5.56 3.69 20.37
C HIS A 121 -5.35 5.00 19.59
N SER A 122 -5.62 6.15 20.23
CA SER A 122 -5.29 7.49 19.72
C SER A 122 -3.78 7.80 19.71
N GLU A 123 -2.96 7.00 20.41
CA GLU A 123 -1.51 7.16 20.48
C GLU A 123 -0.73 6.17 19.59
N LEU A 124 -1.36 5.59 18.55
CA LEU A 124 -0.67 4.70 17.59
C LEU A 124 0.62 5.32 17.04
N TRP A 125 0.64 6.64 16.94
CA TRP A 125 1.79 7.43 16.47
C TRP A 125 2.97 7.46 17.44
N GLY A 126 2.81 7.09 18.71
CA GLY A 126 3.89 6.95 19.68
C GLY A 126 4.83 5.77 19.40
N VAL A 127 4.37 4.76 18.64
CA VAL A 127 5.18 3.58 18.24
C VAL A 127 5.99 3.85 16.99
N VAL A 128 5.46 4.72 16.13
CA VAL A 128 6.02 4.94 14.81
C VAL A 128 7.22 5.86 14.95
N GLN A 129 8.38 5.36 14.56
CA GLN A 129 9.60 6.14 14.52
C GLN A 129 9.70 6.86 13.17
N GLY A 130 9.97 8.17 13.22
CA GLY A 130 10.03 9.02 12.02
C GLY A 130 8.65 9.56 11.62
N ALA A 131 8.34 9.50 10.34
CA ALA A 131 7.04 9.94 9.83
C ALA A 131 5.94 8.94 10.20
N THR A 132 4.79 9.48 10.64
CA THR A 132 3.57 8.75 11.00
C THR A 132 2.89 8.14 9.78
N VAL A 133 3.44 7.02 9.31
CA VAL A 133 2.95 6.28 8.13
C VAL A 133 2.90 4.79 8.44
N LEU A 134 1.75 4.17 8.20
CA LEU A 134 1.53 2.73 8.30
C LEU A 134 1.11 2.16 6.95
N SER A 135 1.64 0.98 6.60
CA SER A 135 1.22 0.25 5.41
C SER A 135 0.41 -1.00 5.80
N PRO A 136 -0.92 -1.00 5.57
CA PRO A 136 -1.79 -2.14 5.84
C PRO A 136 -1.28 -3.45 5.23
N MET A 137 -0.86 -3.37 3.96
CA MET A 137 -0.36 -4.52 3.21
C MET A 137 0.98 -5.04 3.76
N ALA A 138 1.81 -4.15 4.33
CA ALA A 138 3.06 -4.54 4.99
C ALA A 138 2.82 -5.28 6.29
N VAL A 139 1.95 -4.74 7.13
CA VAL A 139 1.58 -5.34 8.42
C VAL A 139 1.00 -6.73 8.16
N PHE A 140 -0.02 -6.80 7.29
CA PHE A 140 -0.70 -8.04 6.98
C PHE A 140 0.25 -9.07 6.33
N GLY A 141 1.09 -8.65 5.37
CA GLY A 141 2.04 -9.54 4.72
C GLY A 141 3.15 -10.06 5.64
N THR A 142 3.62 -9.23 6.57
CA THR A 142 4.59 -9.64 7.58
C THR A 142 3.99 -10.67 8.54
N LEU A 143 2.74 -10.48 8.97
CA LEU A 143 2.00 -11.42 9.81
C LEU A 143 1.69 -12.75 9.10
N ALA A 144 1.27 -12.67 7.83
CA ALA A 144 1.05 -13.85 7.00
C ALA A 144 2.36 -14.63 6.76
N SER A 145 3.48 -13.91 6.63
CA SER A 145 4.82 -14.50 6.52
C SER A 145 5.21 -15.24 7.81
N LEU A 146 4.93 -14.69 8.98
CA LEU A 146 5.12 -15.41 10.25
C LEU A 146 4.18 -16.60 10.39
N TYR A 147 2.93 -16.47 9.92
CA TYR A 147 1.95 -17.56 9.93
C TYR A 147 2.40 -18.76 9.08
N LEU A 148 3.02 -18.52 7.92
CA LEU A 148 3.65 -19.57 7.11
C LEU A 148 4.66 -20.41 7.93
N GLY A 149 5.42 -19.73 8.79
CA GLY A 149 6.42 -20.33 9.67
C GLY A 149 5.87 -20.97 10.96
N ALA A 150 4.60 -20.72 11.27
CA ALA A 150 3.99 -21.09 12.55
C ALA A 150 3.32 -22.46 12.53
N SER A 151 3.27 -23.07 13.71
CA SER A 151 2.60 -24.34 13.96
C SER A 151 1.67 -24.26 15.17
N ASN A 152 0.66 -25.13 15.21
CA ASN A 152 -0.25 -25.34 16.34
C ASN A 152 -0.83 -24.03 16.91
N ARG A 153 -0.71 -23.82 18.22
CA ARG A 153 -1.27 -22.68 18.96
C ARG A 153 -0.82 -21.33 18.41
N THR A 154 0.43 -21.21 17.97
CA THR A 154 0.97 -19.97 17.38
C THR A 154 0.28 -19.67 16.04
N ALA A 155 0.08 -20.68 15.21
CA ALA A 155 -0.63 -20.51 13.94
C ALA A 155 -2.10 -20.07 14.15
N TYR A 156 -2.81 -20.67 15.11
CA TYR A 156 -4.20 -20.26 15.42
C TYR A 156 -4.29 -18.82 15.95
N ARG A 157 -3.36 -18.40 16.82
CA ARG A 157 -3.29 -17.00 17.29
C ARG A 157 -3.06 -16.03 16.14
N LEU A 158 -2.11 -16.33 15.26
CA LEU A 158 -1.84 -15.51 14.08
C LEU A 158 -3.03 -15.46 13.12
N GLN A 159 -3.70 -16.58 12.88
CA GLN A 159 -4.91 -16.63 12.06
C GLN A 159 -6.04 -15.77 12.66
N ALA A 160 -6.20 -15.76 13.98
CA ALA A 160 -7.14 -14.89 14.69
C ALA A 160 -6.82 -13.41 14.43
N ILE A 161 -5.55 -13.02 14.57
CA ILE A 161 -5.07 -11.66 14.35
C ILE A 161 -5.28 -11.25 12.88
N LEU A 162 -5.08 -12.16 11.93
CA LEU A 162 -5.36 -11.93 10.51
C LEU A 162 -6.86 -11.81 10.17
N GLY A 163 -7.75 -11.97 11.16
CA GLY A 163 -9.19 -11.74 11.02
C GLY A 163 -9.96 -12.91 10.39
N VAL A 164 -9.37 -14.12 10.37
CA VAL A 164 -10.04 -15.31 9.82
C VAL A 164 -10.45 -16.25 10.96
N PRO A 165 -11.75 -16.38 11.26
CA PRO A 165 -12.24 -17.26 12.31
C PRO A 165 -11.99 -18.73 11.94
N TRP A 166 -11.80 -19.56 12.95
CA TRP A 166 -11.76 -21.02 12.83
C TRP A 166 -12.91 -21.59 13.67
N LYS A 167 -13.61 -22.61 13.13
CA LYS A 167 -14.73 -23.25 13.84
C LYS A 167 -14.30 -24.52 14.60
N ASP A 168 -13.20 -25.11 14.17
CA ASP A 168 -12.75 -26.46 14.50
C ASP A 168 -11.25 -26.61 14.18
N GLU A 169 -10.58 -27.59 14.78
CA GLU A 169 -9.15 -27.84 14.56
C GLU A 169 -8.85 -28.51 13.20
N ASN A 170 -9.87 -28.63 12.34
CA ASN A 170 -9.77 -29.23 11.02
C ASN A 170 -8.89 -28.41 10.07
N CYS A 171 -8.24 -29.11 9.15
CA CYS A 171 -7.33 -28.50 8.19
C CYS A 171 -8.03 -27.49 7.26
N THR A 172 -9.27 -27.75 6.86
CA THR A 172 -10.07 -26.88 5.98
C THR A 172 -10.44 -25.54 6.61
N SER A 173 -10.42 -25.46 7.94
CA SER A 173 -10.63 -24.21 8.68
C SER A 173 -9.34 -23.40 8.87
N ARG A 174 -8.18 -23.90 8.41
CA ARG A 174 -6.89 -23.21 8.50
C ARG A 174 -6.66 -22.33 7.29
N LEU A 175 -6.06 -21.18 7.54
CA LEU A 175 -5.62 -20.26 6.49
C LEU A 175 -4.51 -20.90 5.64
N ASP A 176 -4.59 -20.75 4.32
CA ASP A 176 -3.53 -21.17 3.40
C ASP A 176 -2.57 -20.00 3.16
N ALA A 177 -1.40 -20.07 3.80
CA ALA A 177 -0.39 -19.03 3.71
C ALA A 177 0.08 -18.77 2.27
N HIS A 178 0.19 -19.81 1.43
CA HIS A 178 0.68 -19.63 0.05
C HIS A 178 -0.33 -18.87 -0.80
N LYS A 179 -1.63 -19.20 -0.65
CA LYS A 179 -2.72 -18.45 -1.31
C LYS A 179 -2.75 -17.00 -0.89
N VAL A 180 -2.58 -16.73 0.41
CA VAL A 180 -2.59 -15.36 0.96
C VAL A 180 -1.38 -14.55 0.49
N LEU A 181 -0.18 -15.11 0.57
CA LEU A 181 1.05 -14.41 0.16
C LEU A 181 1.04 -14.12 -1.35
N SER A 182 0.61 -15.08 -2.17
CA SER A 182 0.41 -14.88 -3.62
C SER A 182 -0.63 -13.80 -3.93
N ALA A 183 -1.75 -13.77 -3.20
CA ALA A 183 -2.75 -12.73 -3.35
C ALA A 183 -2.21 -11.34 -2.95
N LEU A 184 -1.34 -11.24 -1.94
CA LEU A 184 -0.67 -9.98 -1.59
C LEU A 184 0.26 -9.50 -2.72
N GLN A 185 0.97 -10.40 -3.39
CA GLN A 185 1.77 -10.04 -4.57
C GLN A 185 0.88 -9.62 -5.75
N ALA A 186 -0.27 -10.27 -5.93
CA ALA A 186 -1.26 -9.86 -6.93
C ALA A 186 -1.76 -8.42 -6.68
N ILE A 187 -2.06 -8.06 -5.42
CA ILE A 187 -2.45 -6.68 -5.05
C ILE A 187 -1.34 -5.69 -5.38
N GLN A 188 -0.08 -6.01 -5.07
CA GLN A 188 1.08 -5.17 -5.41
C GLN A 188 1.18 -4.95 -6.92
N GLY A 189 0.99 -6.01 -7.72
CA GLY A 189 0.95 -5.93 -9.18
C GLY A 189 -0.20 -5.08 -9.72
N LEU A 190 -1.41 -5.25 -9.17
CA LEU A 190 -2.59 -4.46 -9.56
C LEU A 190 -2.44 -2.97 -9.25
N LEU A 191 -1.70 -2.62 -8.18
CA LEU A 191 -1.42 -1.23 -7.82
C LEU A 191 -0.49 -0.55 -8.84
N VAL A 192 0.54 -1.26 -9.32
CA VAL A 192 1.53 -0.70 -10.26
C VAL A 192 1.17 -0.91 -11.72
N ALA A 193 0.16 -1.73 -12.01
CA ALA A 193 -0.38 -1.91 -13.35
C ALA A 193 -0.90 -0.58 -13.88
N GLN A 194 -0.37 -0.19 -15.05
CA GLN A 194 -0.72 1.04 -15.75
C GLN A 194 -1.29 0.71 -17.12
N ASP A 195 -2.19 1.56 -17.60
CA ASP A 195 -2.67 1.44 -18.96
C ASP A 195 -1.55 1.81 -19.94
N ARG A 196 -1.42 1.02 -21.01
CA ARG A 196 -0.23 1.00 -21.89
C ARG A 196 -0.05 2.28 -22.72
N ASP A 197 -1.07 3.14 -22.78
CA ASP A 197 -1.07 4.34 -23.61
C ASP A 197 -0.33 5.54 -23.00
N GLU A 198 0.03 5.49 -21.71
CA GLU A 198 0.82 6.55 -21.07
C GLU A 198 2.27 6.10 -20.90
N GLY A 199 3.15 6.46 -21.83
CA GLY A 199 4.56 6.04 -21.90
C GLY A 199 5.49 6.44 -20.72
N GLN A 200 4.97 6.77 -19.53
CA GLN A 200 5.76 7.04 -18.33
C GLN A 200 5.19 6.32 -17.11
N VAL A 201 6.05 5.56 -16.43
CA VAL A 201 5.75 4.93 -15.14
C VAL A 201 5.30 5.99 -14.11
N GLN A 202 4.03 5.94 -13.72
CA GLN A 202 3.43 6.84 -12.73
C GLN A 202 3.60 6.34 -11.29
N LEU A 203 3.58 5.03 -11.09
CA LEU A 203 3.70 4.39 -9.78
C LEU A 203 4.83 3.36 -9.77
N LEU A 204 5.55 3.28 -8.66
CA LEU A 204 6.53 2.25 -8.37
C LEU A 204 6.32 1.77 -6.93
N LEU A 205 6.35 0.46 -6.74
CA LEU A 205 6.27 -0.19 -5.44
C LEU A 205 7.32 -1.30 -5.40
N SER A 206 8.21 -1.22 -4.41
CA SER A 206 9.24 -2.23 -4.17
C SER A 206 9.09 -2.76 -2.74
N THR A 207 8.96 -4.07 -2.60
CA THR A 207 8.87 -4.76 -1.30
C THR A 207 10.06 -5.70 -1.15
N VAL A 208 10.82 -5.53 -0.07
CA VAL A 208 12.01 -6.33 0.25
C VAL A 208 11.84 -6.91 1.65
N VAL A 209 12.03 -8.22 1.79
CA VAL A 209 12.02 -8.90 3.09
C VAL A 209 13.47 -9.21 3.49
N GLY A 210 13.93 -8.60 4.59
CA GLY A 210 15.20 -8.90 5.22
C GLY A 210 15.00 -9.90 6.36
N LEU A 211 15.66 -11.05 6.25
CA LEU A 211 15.61 -12.11 7.26
C LEU A 211 17.01 -12.29 7.85
N PHE A 212 17.23 -11.75 9.04
CA PHE A 212 18.54 -11.77 9.71
C PHE A 212 18.55 -12.79 10.83
N THR A 213 19.50 -13.72 10.81
CA THR A 213 19.57 -14.82 11.79
C THR A 213 20.91 -14.87 12.49
N ALA A 214 20.96 -15.46 13.69
CA ALA A 214 22.22 -15.72 14.37
C ALA A 214 23.11 -16.65 13.52
N PRO A 215 24.44 -16.55 13.64
CA PRO A 215 25.34 -17.47 12.97
C PRO A 215 25.07 -18.92 13.38
N GLY A 216 25.02 -19.83 12.41
CA GLY A 216 24.77 -21.26 12.63
C GLY A 216 23.30 -21.67 12.72
N LEU A 217 22.36 -20.74 12.64
CA LEU A 217 20.93 -21.03 12.59
C LEU A 217 20.52 -21.56 11.20
N HIS A 218 19.80 -22.68 11.18
CA HIS A 218 19.40 -23.37 9.96
C HIS A 218 17.98 -22.96 9.54
N LEU A 219 17.84 -22.29 8.40
CA LEU A 219 16.53 -21.95 7.84
C LEU A 219 16.03 -23.05 6.92
N LYS A 220 14.73 -23.35 7.00
CA LYS A 220 14.04 -24.28 6.10
C LYS A 220 13.82 -23.64 4.73
N GLN A 221 14.23 -24.35 3.68
CA GLN A 221 14.07 -23.90 2.30
C GLN A 221 12.60 -23.65 1.90
N PRO A 222 11.61 -24.49 2.27
CA PRO A 222 10.20 -24.25 1.93
C PRO A 222 9.66 -22.93 2.51
N PHE A 223 10.13 -22.52 3.69
CA PHE A 223 9.73 -21.25 4.28
C PHE A 223 10.20 -20.06 3.43
N VAL A 224 11.50 -20.05 3.08
CA VAL A 224 12.08 -18.97 2.26
C VAL A 224 11.45 -18.92 0.86
N GLN A 225 11.14 -20.08 0.27
CA GLN A 225 10.40 -20.17 -0.99
C GLN A 225 8.98 -19.60 -0.88
N GLY A 226 8.28 -19.86 0.23
CA GLY A 226 6.96 -19.28 0.46
C GLY A 226 6.99 -17.76 0.66
N LEU A 227 8.05 -17.19 1.29
CA LEU A 227 8.22 -15.74 1.39
C LEU A 227 8.36 -15.05 0.02
N ALA A 228 8.94 -15.75 -0.96
CA ALA A 228 9.09 -15.24 -2.33
C ALA A 228 7.74 -15.03 -3.05
N LEU A 229 6.66 -15.64 -2.55
CA LEU A 229 5.30 -15.39 -3.03
C LEU A 229 4.74 -14.03 -2.59
N TYR A 230 5.28 -13.42 -1.53
CA TYR A 230 4.86 -12.10 -1.06
C TYR A 230 5.79 -11.00 -1.55
N ALA A 231 7.09 -11.17 -1.36
CA ALA A 231 8.11 -10.22 -1.75
C ALA A 231 9.08 -10.90 -2.74
N PRO A 232 9.21 -10.40 -3.98
CA PRO A 232 10.13 -11.01 -4.95
C PRO A 232 11.59 -10.96 -4.51
N VAL A 233 11.93 -10.07 -3.59
CA VAL A 233 13.27 -9.94 -3.01
C VAL A 233 13.24 -10.35 -1.54
N VAL A 234 13.79 -11.54 -1.27
CA VAL A 234 14.01 -12.07 0.08
C VAL A 234 15.51 -12.17 0.34
N LEU A 235 15.98 -11.55 1.41
CA LEU A 235 17.41 -11.43 1.75
C LEU A 235 17.72 -12.12 3.09
N PRO A 236 17.91 -13.47 3.09
CA PRO A 236 18.37 -14.18 4.28
C PRO A 236 19.87 -13.93 4.50
N ARG A 237 20.26 -13.39 5.66
CA ARG A 237 21.67 -13.16 6.03
C ARG A 237 21.93 -13.53 7.49
N SER A 238 23.13 -13.97 7.80
CA SER A 238 23.55 -14.21 9.18
C SER A 238 24.30 -13.02 9.77
N LEU A 239 24.01 -12.73 11.04
CA LEU A 239 24.58 -11.64 11.81
C LEU A 239 24.56 -12.01 13.30
N ASP A 240 25.65 -11.74 14.00
CA ASP A 240 25.71 -11.88 15.45
C ASP A 240 24.94 -10.76 16.16
N PHE A 241 24.00 -11.14 17.03
CA PHE A 241 23.18 -10.25 17.85
C PHE A 241 23.64 -10.19 19.32
N SER A 242 24.55 -11.08 19.73
CA SER A 242 24.88 -11.30 21.15
C SER A 242 25.91 -10.32 21.70
N THR A 243 26.75 -9.76 20.83
CA THR A 243 27.86 -8.87 21.23
C THR A 243 27.41 -7.43 21.45
N ASP A 244 26.83 -6.81 20.43
CA ASP A 244 26.37 -5.43 20.47
C ASP A 244 25.20 -5.25 19.48
N LEU A 245 24.01 -4.98 20.04
CA LEU A 245 22.79 -4.80 19.26
C LEU A 245 22.79 -3.50 18.45
N ASP A 246 23.47 -2.45 18.89
CA ASP A 246 23.55 -1.19 18.17
C ASP A 246 24.46 -1.35 16.94
N VAL A 247 25.58 -2.04 17.09
CA VAL A 247 26.45 -2.41 15.97
C VAL A 247 25.75 -3.37 15.00
N ALA A 248 24.94 -4.30 15.51
CA ALA A 248 24.13 -5.17 14.66
C ALA A 248 23.08 -4.38 13.87
N ALA A 249 22.41 -3.41 14.50
CA ALA A 249 21.46 -2.51 13.85
C ALA A 249 22.13 -1.70 12.73
N GLU A 250 23.29 -1.10 13.01
CA GLU A 250 24.07 -0.34 12.03
C GLU A 250 24.45 -1.21 10.83
N LYS A 251 24.92 -2.45 11.06
CA LYS A 251 25.25 -3.39 9.97
C LYS A 251 24.03 -3.73 9.11
N ILE A 252 22.85 -3.89 9.70
CA ILE A 252 21.60 -4.12 8.97
C ILE A 252 21.26 -2.89 8.12
N ASP A 253 21.33 -1.69 8.69
CA ASP A 253 21.01 -0.45 7.98
C ASP A 253 21.96 -0.20 6.81
N MET A 254 23.27 -0.37 7.03
CA MET A 254 24.27 -0.28 5.98
C MET A 254 24.04 -1.30 4.87
N PHE A 255 23.72 -2.55 5.22
CA PHE A 255 23.46 -3.61 4.25
C PHE A 255 22.23 -3.30 3.40
N ILE A 256 21.11 -2.92 4.03
CA ILE A 256 19.89 -2.59 3.31
C ILE A 256 20.11 -1.37 2.44
N GLN A 257 20.76 -0.32 2.94
CA GLN A 257 21.10 0.85 2.13
C GLN A 257 22.01 0.52 0.94
N ALA A 258 22.98 -0.39 1.11
CA ALA A 258 23.85 -0.81 0.03
C ALA A 258 23.11 -1.62 -1.05
N VAL A 259 22.14 -2.45 -0.64
CA VAL A 259 21.40 -3.34 -1.54
C VAL A 259 20.23 -2.63 -2.21
N THR A 260 19.53 -1.73 -1.52
CA THR A 260 18.33 -1.06 -2.06
C THR A 260 18.58 0.38 -2.50
N GLY A 261 19.65 1.02 -2.00
CA GLY A 261 19.88 2.46 -2.15
C GLY A 261 18.98 3.32 -1.28
N TRP A 262 18.08 2.72 -0.49
CA TRP A 262 17.16 3.45 0.37
C TRP A 262 17.81 3.76 1.71
N LYS A 263 17.67 5.00 2.17
CA LYS A 263 18.08 5.37 3.52
C LYS A 263 17.02 4.88 4.49
N VAL A 264 17.33 3.80 5.18
CA VAL A 264 16.55 3.24 6.29
C VAL A 264 17.21 3.62 7.61
N SER A 265 16.42 3.61 8.68
CA SER A 265 16.88 3.76 10.05
C SER A 265 16.17 2.69 10.84
N SER A 266 16.88 1.65 11.26
CA SER A 266 16.31 0.47 11.93
C SER A 266 16.96 0.28 13.30
N PRO A 267 16.72 1.19 14.26
CA PRO A 267 17.36 1.09 15.57
C PRO A 267 16.85 -0.15 16.30
N LEU A 268 17.65 -1.18 16.60
CA LEU A 268 17.18 -2.43 17.25
C LEU A 268 16.75 -2.25 18.73
N THR A 269 16.55 -1.02 19.20
CA THR A 269 16.15 -0.63 20.57
C THR A 269 14.96 -1.44 21.09
N GLY A 270 15.17 -2.31 22.08
CA GLY A 270 14.13 -3.19 22.64
C GLY A 270 14.22 -4.66 22.18
N ALA A 271 15.11 -5.00 21.24
CA ALA A 271 15.49 -6.39 21.01
C ALA A 271 16.33 -6.91 22.19
N SER A 272 16.20 -8.20 22.52
CA SER A 272 17.06 -8.84 23.52
C SER A 272 18.37 -9.33 22.90
N VAL A 273 19.48 -9.33 23.64
CA VAL A 273 20.75 -9.97 23.22
C VAL A 273 20.60 -11.48 23.01
N ASP A 274 19.57 -12.08 23.59
CA ASP A 274 19.20 -13.48 23.40
C ASP A 274 18.46 -13.76 22.08
N SER A 275 18.18 -12.72 21.30
CA SER A 275 17.47 -12.85 20.03
C SER A 275 18.35 -13.54 18.99
N ASN A 276 17.77 -14.49 18.26
CA ASN A 276 18.49 -15.20 17.20
C ASN A 276 17.88 -15.00 15.81
N MET A 277 16.81 -14.20 15.71
CA MET A 277 16.18 -13.86 14.44
C MET A 277 15.55 -12.45 14.48
N VAL A 278 15.72 -11.70 13.39
CA VAL A 278 15.05 -10.42 13.13
C VAL A 278 14.39 -10.50 11.75
N PHE A 279 13.10 -10.16 11.69
CA PHE A 279 12.29 -10.19 10.46
C PHE A 279 11.87 -8.78 10.09
N ASN A 280 12.43 -8.21 9.02
CA ASN A 280 12.14 -6.85 8.59
C ASN A 280 11.54 -6.82 7.19
N THR A 281 10.43 -6.12 7.03
CA THR A 281 9.80 -5.82 5.74
C THR A 281 10.06 -4.36 5.38
N TYR A 282 10.76 -4.12 4.27
CA TYR A 282 11.05 -2.78 3.76
C TYR A 282 10.17 -2.51 2.54
N ILE A 283 9.53 -1.35 2.52
CA ILE A 283 8.67 -0.97 1.39
C ILE A 283 9.10 0.40 0.89
N HIS A 284 9.28 0.51 -0.41
CA HIS A 284 9.50 1.77 -1.08
C HIS A 284 8.35 2.03 -2.03
N PHE A 285 7.59 3.10 -1.76
CA PHE A 285 6.53 3.58 -2.63
C PHE A 285 6.97 4.89 -3.29
N GLN A 286 6.84 4.94 -4.61
CA GLN A 286 7.05 6.16 -5.36
C GLN A 286 5.83 6.46 -6.25
N GLY A 287 5.29 7.66 -6.12
CA GLY A 287 4.16 8.11 -6.93
C GLY A 287 4.45 9.43 -7.63
N LYS A 288 4.12 9.51 -8.92
CA LYS A 288 4.21 10.71 -9.74
C LYS A 288 2.82 11.25 -10.00
N MET A 289 2.55 12.46 -9.50
CA MET A 289 1.29 13.15 -9.74
C MET A 289 1.31 13.85 -11.10
N LYS A 290 0.39 13.51 -11.98
CA LYS A 290 0.29 14.10 -13.32
C LYS A 290 -0.27 15.53 -13.22
N GLY A 291 0.36 16.48 -13.92
CA GLY A 291 -0.07 17.88 -13.91
C GLY A 291 0.32 18.69 -12.67
N PHE A 292 1.15 18.13 -11.78
CA PHE A 292 1.72 18.84 -10.64
C PHE A 292 3.16 19.28 -10.92
N SER A 293 3.51 20.49 -10.47
CA SER A 293 4.86 21.01 -10.49
C SER A 293 5.30 21.44 -9.09
N LEU A 294 6.60 21.36 -8.82
CA LEU A 294 7.20 21.94 -7.61
C LEU A 294 7.19 23.46 -7.75
N LEU A 295 6.70 24.15 -6.72
CA LEU A 295 6.76 25.61 -6.64
C LEU A 295 8.22 26.06 -6.41
N ALA A 296 8.59 27.19 -7.02
CA ALA A 296 9.94 27.71 -6.92
C ALA A 296 10.30 28.10 -5.48
N GLU A 297 9.36 28.74 -4.78
CA GLU A 297 9.53 29.16 -3.41
C GLU A 297 8.80 28.20 -2.45
N PRO A 298 9.43 27.80 -1.34
CA PRO A 298 8.74 27.13 -0.24
C PRO A 298 7.57 27.97 0.29
N GLN A 299 6.60 27.31 0.91
CA GLN A 299 5.48 27.99 1.60
C GLN A 299 5.38 27.53 3.04
N GLU A 300 4.78 28.37 3.87
CA GLU A 300 4.51 28.07 5.27
C GLU A 300 3.45 26.98 5.41
N PHE A 301 3.76 25.97 6.21
CA PHE A 301 2.85 24.94 6.67
C PHE A 301 2.66 25.08 8.18
N TRP A 302 1.42 25.27 8.60
CA TRP A 302 1.07 25.45 10.01
C TRP A 302 0.92 24.09 10.69
N VAL A 303 1.81 23.81 11.65
CA VAL A 303 1.77 22.58 12.44
C VAL A 303 0.74 22.72 13.56
N ASP A 304 0.67 23.91 14.15
CA ASP A 304 -0.36 24.33 15.09
C ASP A 304 -0.71 25.82 14.88
N ASN A 305 -1.53 26.40 15.75
CA ASN A 305 -1.98 27.80 15.63
C ASN A 305 -0.86 28.85 15.83
N SER A 306 0.32 28.44 16.29
CA SER A 306 1.43 29.30 16.67
C SER A 306 2.74 28.99 15.93
N THR A 307 2.91 27.76 15.45
CA THR A 307 4.13 27.30 14.79
C THR A 307 3.90 27.00 13.32
N SER A 308 4.75 27.58 12.48
CA SER A 308 4.82 27.30 11.05
C SER A 308 6.21 26.85 10.64
N VAL A 309 6.27 26.04 9.58
CA VAL A 309 7.50 25.56 8.97
C VAL A 309 7.47 25.80 7.47
N SER A 310 8.58 26.30 6.92
CA SER A 310 8.72 26.54 5.49
C SER A 310 9.04 25.23 4.76
N VAL A 311 8.17 24.79 3.85
CA VAL A 311 8.28 23.48 3.16
C VAL A 311 8.10 23.60 1.64
N PRO A 312 8.75 22.73 0.84
CA PRO A 312 8.51 22.67 -0.60
C PRO A 312 7.07 22.23 -0.89
N MET A 313 6.41 22.94 -1.79
CA MET A 313 5.02 22.67 -2.18
C MET A 313 4.93 22.16 -3.61
N LEU A 314 4.03 21.21 -3.84
CA LEU A 314 3.56 20.77 -5.14
C LEU A 314 2.24 21.46 -5.45
N SER A 315 2.07 21.97 -6.66
CA SER A 315 0.82 22.60 -7.10
C SER A 315 0.38 22.04 -8.45
N GLY A 316 -0.92 21.78 -8.59
CA GLY A 316 -1.52 21.29 -9.82
C GLY A 316 -2.97 21.72 -9.92
N THR A 317 -3.43 22.01 -11.15
CA THR A 317 -4.83 22.34 -11.42
C THR A 317 -5.45 21.22 -12.25
N GLY A 318 -6.61 20.75 -11.83
CA GLY A 318 -7.31 19.69 -12.53
C GLY A 318 -8.74 19.52 -12.04
N THR A 319 -9.46 18.62 -12.71
CA THR A 319 -10.75 18.14 -12.21
C THR A 319 -10.48 16.94 -11.31
N PHE A 320 -10.68 17.11 -10.00
CA PHE A 320 -10.50 16.06 -9.01
C PHE A 320 -11.84 15.67 -8.40
N GLN A 321 -11.92 14.43 -7.95
CA GLN A 321 -13.06 13.95 -7.18
C GLN A 321 -12.97 14.55 -5.77
N HIS A 322 -14.02 15.25 -5.34
CA HIS A 322 -14.03 15.98 -4.07
C HIS A 322 -15.39 15.91 -3.40
N TRP A 323 -15.35 15.86 -2.06
CA TRP A 323 -16.53 15.94 -1.21
C TRP A 323 -16.18 16.66 0.09
N SER A 324 -17.13 17.41 0.62
CA SER A 324 -17.02 18.08 1.91
C SER A 324 -18.18 17.68 2.80
N ASP A 325 -17.88 17.17 3.98
CA ASP A 325 -18.86 16.88 5.01
C ASP A 325 -19.10 18.10 5.89
N ALA A 326 -20.33 18.60 5.91
CA ALA A 326 -20.71 19.69 6.80
C ALA A 326 -21.00 19.21 8.23
N GLN A 327 -21.39 17.94 8.41
CA GLN A 327 -21.74 17.37 9.70
C GLN A 327 -20.49 17.08 10.52
N ASP A 328 -19.54 16.37 9.92
CA ASP A 328 -18.28 15.98 10.57
C ASP A 328 -17.12 16.94 10.30
N LYS A 329 -17.36 18.00 9.51
CA LYS A 329 -16.46 19.13 9.28
C LYS A 329 -15.10 18.74 8.72
N PHE A 330 -15.09 17.89 7.70
CA PHE A 330 -13.90 17.56 6.94
C PHE A 330 -14.18 17.52 5.45
N SER A 331 -13.12 17.51 4.65
CA SER A 331 -13.21 17.39 3.21
C SER A 331 -12.24 16.33 2.71
N VAL A 332 -12.58 15.70 1.60
CA VAL A 332 -11.76 14.69 0.96
C VAL A 332 -11.55 15.07 -0.50
N THR A 333 -10.29 15.01 -0.94
CA THR A 333 -9.90 15.18 -2.33
C THR A 333 -9.15 13.95 -2.79
N GLN A 334 -9.60 13.34 -3.88
CA GLN A 334 -8.96 12.19 -4.50
C GLN A 334 -8.15 12.64 -5.72
N VAL A 335 -6.85 12.36 -5.68
CA VAL A 335 -5.90 12.61 -6.76
C VAL A 335 -5.54 11.27 -7.40
N PRO A 336 -6.00 10.97 -8.63
CA PRO A 336 -5.67 9.72 -9.29
C PRO A 336 -4.19 9.67 -9.65
N PHE A 337 -3.55 8.53 -9.40
CA PHE A 337 -2.31 8.19 -10.06
C PHE A 337 -2.65 7.51 -11.39
N THR A 338 -3.34 6.37 -11.31
CA THR A 338 -3.85 5.59 -12.45
C THR A 338 -5.38 5.47 -12.36
N GLU A 339 -6.01 4.70 -13.25
CA GLU A 339 -7.43 4.34 -13.11
C GLU A 339 -7.72 3.53 -11.84
N SER A 340 -6.76 2.71 -11.40
CA SER A 340 -6.90 1.76 -10.29
C SER A 340 -6.24 2.22 -8.99
N ALA A 341 -5.52 3.34 -8.98
CA ALA A 341 -4.75 3.80 -7.82
C ALA A 341 -4.90 5.30 -7.61
N CYS A 342 -5.16 5.71 -6.38
CA CYS A 342 -5.37 7.11 -6.04
C CYS A 342 -4.76 7.48 -4.69
N LEU A 343 -4.51 8.77 -4.52
CA LEU A 343 -4.19 9.42 -3.26
C LEU A 343 -5.44 10.08 -2.70
N LEU A 344 -5.81 9.74 -1.47
CA LEU A 344 -6.90 10.38 -0.74
C LEU A 344 -6.29 11.38 0.24
N LEU A 345 -6.66 12.65 0.08
CA LEU A 345 -6.28 13.75 0.96
C LEU A 345 -7.48 14.11 1.82
N ILE A 346 -7.36 13.91 3.12
CA ILE A 346 -8.41 14.18 4.09
C ILE A 346 -7.98 15.40 4.90
N GLN A 347 -8.78 16.46 4.81
CA GLN A 347 -8.49 17.74 5.46
C GLN A 347 -9.64 18.11 6.41
N PRO A 348 -9.40 18.24 7.72
CA PRO A 348 -10.38 18.79 8.63
C PRO A 348 -10.60 20.28 8.33
N HIS A 349 -11.81 20.79 8.52
CA HIS A 349 -12.10 22.23 8.35
C HIS A 349 -11.41 23.08 9.41
N TYR A 350 -11.15 22.49 10.58
CA TYR A 350 -10.43 23.11 11.69
C TYR A 350 -9.29 22.18 12.13
N ALA A 351 -8.08 22.72 12.32
CA ALA A 351 -6.91 21.92 12.70
C ALA A 351 -7.10 21.20 14.05
N SER A 352 -7.88 21.77 14.98
CA SER A 352 -8.21 21.16 16.27
C SER A 352 -9.00 19.85 16.17
N ASP A 353 -9.65 19.59 15.03
CA ASP A 353 -10.51 18.43 14.84
C ASP A 353 -9.76 17.25 14.19
N LEU A 354 -8.43 17.34 14.04
CA LEU A 354 -7.62 16.33 13.33
C LEU A 354 -7.79 14.92 13.91
N ASP A 355 -7.63 14.74 15.22
CA ASP A 355 -7.73 13.42 15.87
C ASP A 355 -9.14 12.81 15.73
N LYS A 356 -10.17 13.66 15.82
CA LYS A 356 -11.56 13.25 15.61
C LYS A 356 -11.78 12.79 14.17
N VAL A 357 -11.31 13.58 13.20
CA VAL A 357 -11.46 13.29 11.77
C VAL A 357 -10.63 12.07 11.37
N GLU A 358 -9.44 11.88 11.94
CA GLU A 358 -8.62 10.69 11.77
C GLU A 358 -9.36 9.43 12.25
N GLY A 359 -9.94 9.48 13.45
CA GLY A 359 -10.76 8.40 13.97
C GLY A 359 -11.94 8.05 13.06
N LEU A 360 -12.59 9.04 12.44
CA LEU A 360 -13.67 8.81 11.47
C LEU A 360 -13.16 8.27 10.13
N ALA A 361 -11.98 8.72 9.68
CA ALA A 361 -11.37 8.33 8.41
C ALA A 361 -10.91 6.87 8.41
N PHE A 362 -10.49 6.33 9.55
CA PHE A 362 -9.93 4.97 9.69
C PHE A 362 -10.87 3.97 10.41
N GLN A 363 -12.19 4.19 10.34
CA GLN A 363 -13.21 3.24 10.81
C GLN A 363 -13.67 2.27 9.72
N GLN A 364 -14.17 1.09 10.10
CA GLN A 364 -14.66 0.06 9.14
C GLN A 364 -15.69 0.56 8.12
N ASN A 365 -16.52 1.55 8.49
CA ASN A 365 -17.55 2.11 7.62
C ASN A 365 -17.14 3.45 6.97
N SER A 366 -15.89 3.89 7.18
CA SER A 366 -15.44 5.22 6.78
C SER A 366 -15.51 5.41 5.27
N LEU A 367 -15.10 4.40 4.50
CA LEU A 367 -15.00 4.49 3.04
C LEU A 367 -16.34 4.69 2.30
N ASN A 368 -17.48 4.68 2.99
CA ASN A 368 -18.78 5.04 2.41
C ASN A 368 -18.81 6.45 1.80
N TRP A 369 -17.96 7.37 2.29
CA TRP A 369 -17.83 8.69 1.68
C TRP A 369 -17.20 8.67 0.28
N MET A 370 -16.53 7.59 -0.13
CA MET A 370 -16.00 7.47 -1.50
C MET A 370 -17.12 7.55 -2.54
N ASN A 371 -18.30 7.04 -2.23
CA ASN A 371 -19.48 7.10 -3.10
C ASN A 371 -20.11 8.50 -3.18
N LYS A 372 -19.71 9.43 -2.29
CA LYS A 372 -20.19 10.82 -2.26
C LYS A 372 -19.28 11.80 -3.00
N LEU A 373 -18.12 11.33 -3.47
CA LEU A 373 -17.18 12.14 -4.22
C LEU A 373 -17.80 12.60 -5.54
N SER A 374 -17.55 13.86 -5.89
CA SER A 374 -18.03 14.47 -7.12
C SER A 374 -16.93 15.24 -7.84
N PRO A 375 -16.90 15.26 -9.19
CA PRO A 375 -15.88 16.00 -9.93
C PRO A 375 -15.96 17.51 -9.66
N ARG A 376 -14.82 18.12 -9.31
CA ARG A 376 -14.67 19.56 -9.09
C ARG A 376 -13.37 20.07 -9.70
N ALA A 377 -13.42 21.25 -10.32
CA ALA A 377 -12.22 21.96 -10.76
C ALA A 377 -11.51 22.57 -9.54
N ILE A 378 -10.33 22.07 -9.22
CA ILE A 378 -9.58 22.44 -8.02
C ILE A 378 -8.13 22.74 -8.41
N ARG A 379 -7.59 23.84 -7.87
CA ARG A 379 -6.14 24.06 -7.81
C ARG A 379 -5.64 23.51 -6.48
N LEU A 380 -5.05 22.32 -6.52
CA LEU A 380 -4.52 21.65 -5.35
C LEU A 380 -3.08 22.10 -5.11
N THR A 381 -2.78 22.49 -3.88
CA THR A 381 -1.42 22.78 -3.42
C THR A 381 -1.18 22.00 -2.12
N MET A 382 -0.11 21.22 -2.07
CA MET A 382 0.22 20.37 -0.92
C MET A 382 1.74 20.24 -0.74
N PRO A 383 2.22 19.94 0.48
CA PRO A 383 3.64 19.69 0.71
C PRO A 383 4.18 18.56 -0.16
N GLN A 384 5.43 18.67 -0.59
CA GLN A 384 6.15 17.55 -1.18
C GLN A 384 6.41 16.50 -0.10
N LEU A 385 5.86 15.30 -0.25
CA LEU A 385 5.95 14.25 0.75
C LEU A 385 7.14 13.31 0.46
N VAL A 386 8.21 13.44 1.25
CA VAL A 386 9.30 12.46 1.31
C VAL A 386 9.36 11.95 2.74
N LEU A 387 8.60 10.88 3.01
CA LEU A 387 8.34 10.37 4.34
C LEU A 387 9.08 9.05 4.55
N ARG A 388 9.60 8.88 5.76
CA ARG A 388 10.26 7.65 6.20
C ARG A 388 9.73 7.30 7.57
N GLY A 389 9.05 6.16 7.67
CA GLY A 389 8.53 5.64 8.91
C GLY A 389 9.04 4.23 9.14
N SER A 390 9.11 3.83 10.41
CA SER A 390 9.34 2.45 10.82
C SER A 390 8.58 2.15 12.10
N TYR A 391 8.05 0.95 12.20
CA TYR A 391 7.37 0.47 13.40
C TYR A 391 7.66 -1.00 13.65
N ASP A 392 7.72 -1.38 14.92
CA ASP A 392 7.78 -2.78 15.34
C ASP A 392 6.36 -3.33 15.48
N LEU A 393 6.08 -4.47 14.86
CA LEU A 393 4.78 -5.10 14.90
C LEU A 393 4.43 -5.61 16.30
N GLN A 394 5.41 -5.96 17.15
CA GLN A 394 5.10 -6.40 18.51
C GLN A 394 4.54 -5.24 19.33
N ASP A 395 5.21 -4.09 19.25
CA ASP A 395 4.78 -2.88 19.94
C ASP A 395 3.42 -2.40 19.40
N LEU A 396 3.25 -2.43 18.07
CA LEU A 396 2.00 -2.08 17.39
C LEU A 396 0.83 -2.97 17.85
N LEU A 397 1.04 -4.27 17.95
CA LEU A 397 -0.01 -5.22 18.33
C LEU A 397 -0.29 -5.19 19.82
N ALA A 398 0.74 -5.02 20.65
CA ALA A 398 0.56 -4.83 22.08
C ALA A 398 -0.31 -3.60 22.37
N GLN A 399 -0.10 -2.52 21.63
CA GLN A 399 -0.94 -1.31 21.75
C GLN A 399 -2.34 -1.48 21.19
N ALA A 400 -2.51 -2.34 20.18
CA ALA A 400 -3.82 -2.71 19.68
C ALA A 400 -4.55 -3.73 20.59
N GLU A 401 -4.01 -4.03 21.79
CA GLU A 401 -4.47 -5.09 22.71
C GLU A 401 -4.61 -6.47 22.05
N LEU A 402 -3.92 -6.66 20.92
CA LEU A 402 -3.88 -7.93 20.22
C LEU A 402 -2.88 -8.85 20.93
N PRO A 403 -3.13 -10.17 20.94
CA PRO A 403 -2.21 -11.11 21.57
C PRO A 403 -0.80 -10.89 21.05
N THR A 404 0.15 -10.63 21.96
CA THR A 404 1.56 -10.50 21.60
C THR A 404 1.97 -11.75 20.83
N ILE A 405 2.39 -11.57 19.58
CA ILE A 405 2.70 -12.69 18.68
C ILE A 405 3.93 -13.44 19.19
N LEU A 406 4.89 -12.69 19.74
CA LEU A 406 6.21 -13.16 20.08
C LEU A 406 6.40 -13.16 21.61
N GLY A 407 5.95 -14.25 22.23
CA GLY A 407 6.28 -14.57 23.63
C GLY A 407 7.27 -15.74 23.70
N THR A 408 7.64 -16.16 24.91
CA THR A 408 8.55 -17.30 25.14
C THR A 408 8.02 -18.64 24.61
N ASP A 409 6.72 -18.76 24.32
CA ASP A 409 6.05 -19.97 23.86
C ASP A 409 5.78 -19.97 22.33
N LEU A 410 6.75 -19.51 21.54
CA LEU A 410 6.65 -19.46 20.07
C LEU A 410 6.91 -20.82 19.42
N ASN A 411 5.93 -21.35 18.69
CA ASN A 411 6.13 -22.52 17.83
C ASN A 411 6.29 -22.09 16.37
N LEU A 412 7.54 -21.82 15.97
CA LEU A 412 7.95 -21.44 14.61
C LEU A 412 8.76 -22.54 13.90
N GLN A 413 8.45 -23.81 14.19
CA GLN A 413 9.20 -24.98 13.69
C GLN A 413 9.21 -25.13 12.16
N LYS A 414 8.36 -24.41 11.42
CA LYS A 414 8.40 -24.40 9.95
C LYS A 414 9.42 -23.41 9.39
N ILE A 415 9.95 -22.49 10.21
CA ILE A 415 11.06 -21.60 9.84
C ILE A 415 12.40 -22.30 10.04
N SER A 416 12.59 -22.92 11.20
CA SER A 416 13.83 -23.60 11.60
C SER A 416 13.50 -24.76 12.54
N ASN A 417 14.37 -25.78 12.57
CA ASN A 417 14.34 -26.81 13.61
C ASN A 417 15.00 -26.32 14.92
N ASP A 418 15.81 -25.26 14.84
CA ASP A 418 16.47 -24.65 16.00
C ASP A 418 15.44 -23.87 16.84
N ASN A 419 15.71 -23.69 18.13
CA ASN A 419 14.82 -22.92 19.00
C ASN A 419 14.89 -21.43 18.63
N LEU A 420 13.81 -20.87 18.09
CA LEU A 420 13.76 -19.49 17.61
C LEU A 420 13.34 -18.50 18.70
N ARG A 421 14.13 -17.45 18.84
CA ARG A 421 13.88 -16.27 19.67
C ARG A 421 13.85 -15.06 18.76
N VAL A 422 12.65 -14.68 18.33
CA VAL A 422 12.48 -13.52 17.45
C VAL A 422 12.66 -12.26 18.27
N GLY A 423 13.68 -11.47 17.93
CA GLY A 423 13.95 -10.21 18.61
C GLY A 423 12.98 -9.13 18.18
N LYS A 424 12.88 -8.91 16.86
CA LYS A 424 12.04 -7.87 16.28
C LYS A 424 11.39 -8.27 14.97
N VAL A 425 10.19 -7.73 14.77
CA VAL A 425 9.40 -7.89 13.54
C VAL A 425 9.00 -6.50 13.09
N ARG A 426 9.54 -6.05 11.95
CA ARG A 426 9.40 -4.65 11.53
C ARG A 426 8.75 -4.51 10.18
N ALA A 427 8.04 -3.41 10.01
CA ALA A 427 7.77 -2.87 8.70
C ALA A 427 8.28 -1.42 8.63
N SER A 428 9.01 -1.10 7.56
CA SER A 428 9.61 0.21 7.32
C SER A 428 9.11 0.76 5.99
N PRO A 429 7.95 1.46 5.99
CA PRO A 429 7.49 2.17 4.80
C PRO A 429 8.33 3.43 4.55
N CYS A 430 9.00 3.45 3.41
CA CYS A 430 9.56 4.64 2.80
C CYS A 430 8.61 5.11 1.68
N ARG A 431 8.12 6.34 1.79
CA ARG A 431 7.21 6.94 0.81
C ARG A 431 7.85 8.17 0.19
N CYS A 432 8.08 8.13 -1.12
CA CYS A 432 8.58 9.25 -1.90
C CYS A 432 7.50 9.70 -2.90
N LEU A 433 6.78 10.78 -2.64
CA LEU A 433 5.96 11.42 -3.66
C LEU A 433 6.83 12.39 -4.46
N THR A 434 6.89 12.15 -5.78
CA THR A 434 7.61 12.86 -6.87
C THR A 434 9.11 12.63 -7.08
N ARG A 435 9.44 12.20 -8.32
CA ARG A 435 10.47 12.83 -9.16
C ARG A 435 9.75 13.52 -10.33
N VAL A 436 9.81 14.84 -10.41
CA VAL A 436 9.45 15.58 -11.64
C VAL A 436 10.70 15.62 -12.51
N TRP A 437 10.71 14.87 -13.61
CA TRP A 437 11.62 15.21 -14.70
C TRP A 437 11.07 16.46 -15.37
N CYS A 438 11.64 17.61 -15.03
CA CYS A 438 11.53 18.78 -15.89
C CYS A 438 12.42 18.48 -17.10
N VAL A 439 11.83 18.07 -18.22
CA VAL A 439 12.54 18.16 -19.50
C VAL A 439 12.57 19.64 -19.87
N HIS A 440 13.52 20.36 -19.26
CA HIS A 440 14.11 21.55 -19.86
C HIS A 440 15.57 21.21 -20.14
N ARG A 441 15.76 20.50 -21.26
CA ARG A 441 16.95 20.70 -22.08
C ARG A 441 16.50 20.78 -23.53
N VAL A 442 15.95 21.94 -23.86
CA VAL A 442 16.04 22.48 -25.22
C VAL A 442 17.49 22.96 -25.35
N GLU A 443 18.40 22.05 -25.67
CA GLU A 443 19.55 22.43 -26.48
C GLU A 443 19.04 22.44 -27.91
N ALA A 444 18.55 23.61 -28.31
CA ALA A 444 18.33 23.93 -29.70
C ALA A 444 19.69 23.87 -30.40
N TRP A 445 19.93 22.76 -31.11
CA TRP A 445 20.68 22.84 -32.35
C TRP A 445 19.87 23.71 -33.30
N MET A 446 20.49 24.81 -33.72
CA MET A 446 20.05 25.55 -34.89
C MET A 446 20.08 24.61 -36.11
N GLU A 447 18.92 24.24 -36.59
CA GLU A 447 18.67 24.17 -38.02
C GLU A 447 17.24 24.63 -38.27
N GLY A 448 17.12 25.83 -38.82
CA GLY A 448 15.86 26.31 -39.36
C GLY A 448 15.54 25.55 -40.64
N THR A 449 14.26 25.37 -40.93
CA THR A 449 13.55 26.20 -41.91
C THR A 449 12.09 25.78 -41.92
N GLN A 450 11.24 26.78 -41.92
CA GLN A 450 9.79 26.69 -41.80
C GLN A 450 9.15 26.52 -43.19
N ARG A 451 8.02 25.78 -43.20
CA ARG A 451 6.84 25.87 -44.09
C ARG A 451 6.74 24.99 -45.37
N ARG A 452 5.87 23.99 -45.23
CA ARG A 452 4.56 23.77 -45.90
C ARG A 452 4.47 23.50 -47.43
N LEU A 453 3.97 22.28 -47.69
CA LEU A 453 2.82 21.88 -48.53
C LEU A 453 2.88 22.02 -50.09
N TRP A 454 2.84 20.82 -50.70
CA TRP A 454 2.33 20.38 -52.03
C TRP A 454 3.11 20.60 -53.34
N ALA A 455 3.04 19.52 -54.14
CA ALA A 455 3.27 19.32 -55.57
C ALA A 455 4.72 19.04 -56.05
N GLY A 456 4.94 17.85 -56.63
CA GLY A 456 6.05 17.58 -57.59
C GLY A 456 5.62 17.86 -59.03
N PRO A 457 6.32 17.35 -60.07
CA PRO A 457 7.69 16.85 -60.18
C PRO A 457 8.53 17.62 -61.25
N GLU A 458 9.72 17.08 -61.56
CA GLU A 458 10.63 17.37 -62.72
C GLU A 458 11.82 18.34 -62.55
N GLY A 459 13.02 17.81 -62.87
CA GLY A 459 13.78 18.35 -64.02
C GLY A 459 15.02 19.24 -63.79
N LYS A 460 16.21 18.62 -63.92
CA LYS A 460 17.44 19.12 -64.59
C LYS A 460 18.32 20.26 -63.98
N ARG A 461 19.58 19.87 -63.76
CA ARG A 461 20.88 20.49 -64.19
C ARG A 461 21.31 21.89 -63.67
N GLU A 462 22.47 21.87 -62.98
CA GLU A 462 23.77 22.45 -63.42
C GLU A 462 24.34 23.73 -62.74
N ARG A 463 25.60 23.57 -62.28
CA ARG A 463 26.75 24.51 -62.11
C ARG A 463 26.75 25.68 -61.09
N ARG A 464 27.62 25.51 -60.07
CA ARG A 464 28.88 26.26 -59.74
C ARG A 464 28.89 27.81 -59.77
N VAL A 465 29.34 28.43 -58.66
CA VAL A 465 30.42 29.47 -58.52
C VAL A 465 30.28 30.23 -57.17
N GLY A 466 31.36 30.31 -56.36
CA GLY A 466 31.53 31.27 -55.22
C GLY A 466 32.10 32.63 -55.68
N PRO A 467 32.66 33.58 -54.86
CA PRO A 467 33.28 33.40 -53.53
C PRO A 467 33.19 34.62 -52.52
N ARG A 468 33.88 34.47 -51.36
CA ARG A 468 34.68 35.44 -50.52
C ARG A 468 34.04 36.70 -49.86
N VAL A 469 34.04 36.92 -48.53
CA VAL A 469 35.06 37.33 -47.49
C VAL A 469 34.96 38.82 -47.05
N GLY A 470 35.03 39.06 -45.72
CA GLY A 470 35.32 40.35 -45.02
C GLY A 470 34.17 40.83 -44.11
N GLU A 471 34.30 41.48 -42.94
CA GLU A 471 35.35 41.77 -41.94
C GLU A 471 34.63 42.51 -40.75
N LYS A 472 35.08 42.29 -39.50
CA LYS A 472 35.14 43.18 -38.28
C LYS A 472 33.92 43.97 -37.70
N TRP A 473 33.65 43.70 -36.40
CA TRP A 473 33.42 44.53 -35.15
C TRP A 473 33.02 46.04 -35.24
N PRO A 474 32.43 46.71 -34.20
CA PRO A 474 32.58 46.45 -32.74
C PRO A 474 31.37 46.71 -31.80
N GLU A 475 31.63 46.45 -30.51
CA GLU A 475 30.88 46.73 -29.27
C GLU A 475 30.36 48.17 -29.10
N ARG A 476 29.29 48.33 -28.31
CA ARG A 476 29.17 49.42 -27.31
C ARG A 476 28.14 49.12 -26.22
N SER A 477 28.61 49.33 -25.00
CA SER A 477 27.95 49.28 -23.70
C SER A 477 26.93 50.40 -23.51
N ARG A 478 25.92 50.18 -22.65
CA ARG A 478 25.49 51.16 -21.62
C ARG A 478 24.47 50.57 -20.64
N ALA A 479 24.80 50.70 -19.36
CA ALA A 479 23.89 50.56 -18.22
C ALA A 479 23.05 51.83 -18.04
N PHE A 480 21.85 51.71 -17.47
CA PHE A 480 21.21 52.75 -16.67
C PHE A 480 20.25 52.13 -15.64
N GLN A 481 20.40 52.59 -14.40
CA GLN A 481 19.56 52.36 -13.24
C GLN A 481 18.95 53.73 -12.87
N VAL A 482 17.76 53.79 -12.23
CA VAL A 482 17.36 54.72 -11.14
C VAL A 482 15.82 54.79 -10.94
N GLN A 483 15.42 54.37 -9.72
CA GLN A 483 14.44 54.88 -8.73
C GLN A 483 13.04 55.48 -9.06
N SER A 484 12.01 54.84 -8.48
CA SER A 484 11.07 55.29 -7.41
C SER A 484 10.60 56.76 -7.29
N SER A 485 9.27 56.95 -7.24
CA SER A 485 8.59 58.06 -6.51
C SER A 485 7.14 57.71 -6.10
N LYS A 486 6.64 58.43 -5.09
CA LYS A 486 5.57 58.15 -4.11
C LYS A 486 4.10 58.46 -4.52
N SER A 487 3.21 57.69 -3.88
CA SER A 487 1.77 57.73 -3.46
C SER A 487 0.87 59.00 -3.39
N LEU A 488 -0.46 58.78 -3.66
CA LEU A 488 -1.75 59.12 -2.94
C LEU A 488 -2.87 59.67 -3.87
N PRO A 489 -4.20 59.57 -3.56
CA PRO A 489 -5.01 58.69 -2.68
C PRO A 489 -6.26 58.02 -3.36
N THR A 490 -7.02 57.26 -2.57
CA THR A 490 -8.17 56.32 -2.83
C THR A 490 -9.52 56.96 -3.26
N PRO A 491 -10.52 56.14 -3.69
CA PRO A 491 -11.59 55.74 -2.73
C PRO A 491 -12.04 54.25 -2.82
N ASP A 492 -12.75 53.86 -1.78
CA ASP A 492 -13.08 52.50 -1.30
C ASP A 492 -14.02 51.64 -2.16
N LEU A 493 -13.74 50.34 -2.20
CA LEU A 493 -14.69 49.23 -2.43
C LEU A 493 -14.18 47.98 -1.66
N PRO A 494 -15.06 47.18 -1.03
CA PRO A 494 -14.65 46.13 -0.11
C PRO A 494 -14.28 44.84 -0.85
N PRO A 495 -13.29 44.04 -0.40
CA PRO A 495 -13.14 42.66 -0.85
C PRO A 495 -13.89 41.69 0.07
N PRO A 496 -14.35 40.55 -0.48
CA PRO A 496 -15.14 39.56 0.23
C PRO A 496 -14.31 38.71 1.18
N ALA A 497 -14.97 38.21 2.22
CA ALA A 497 -14.48 37.21 3.15
C ALA A 497 -14.10 35.90 2.43
N GLY A 498 -13.00 35.28 2.85
CA GLY A 498 -12.64 33.92 2.41
C GLY A 498 -11.15 33.63 2.39
N GLY A 499 -10.43 33.86 3.48
CA GLY A 499 -9.10 33.29 3.67
C GLY A 499 -9.24 31.82 4.08
N VAL A 500 -8.98 30.89 3.16
CA VAL A 500 -8.85 29.47 3.48
C VAL A 500 -7.52 29.28 4.21
N VAL A 501 -7.60 28.92 5.48
CA VAL A 501 -6.44 28.56 6.31
C VAL A 501 -6.01 27.14 5.94
N HIS A 502 -4.77 26.99 5.50
CA HIS A 502 -4.16 25.69 5.19
C HIS A 502 -3.76 25.01 6.51
N GLY A 503 -4.54 24.02 6.93
CA GLY A 503 -4.25 23.17 8.08
C GLY A 503 -3.67 21.80 7.67
N PRO A 504 -3.22 20.98 8.64
CA PRO A 504 -2.65 19.67 8.37
C PRO A 504 -3.69 18.72 7.78
N GLY A 505 -3.36 18.10 6.66
CA GLY A 505 -4.17 17.05 6.02
C GLY A 505 -3.43 15.72 6.05
N LEU A 506 -4.16 14.64 6.32
CA LEU A 506 -3.66 13.26 6.25
C LEU A 506 -3.69 12.78 4.80
N ALA A 507 -2.60 12.16 4.36
CA ALA A 507 -2.43 11.61 3.02
C ALA A 507 -2.39 10.08 3.08
N SER A 508 -3.49 9.41 2.73
CA SER A 508 -3.56 7.94 2.63
C SER A 508 -3.47 7.48 1.17
N VAL A 509 -2.65 6.46 0.87
CA VAL A 509 -2.69 5.76 -0.43
C VAL A 509 -3.62 4.57 -0.26
N CYS A 510 -4.79 4.62 -0.89
CA CYS A 510 -5.64 3.45 -1.04
C CYS A 510 -5.25 2.74 -2.34
N PRO A 511 -4.90 1.45 -2.31
CA PRO A 511 -5.05 0.60 -3.49
C PRO A 511 -6.53 0.62 -3.87
N GLY A 512 -6.85 0.92 -5.13
CA GLY A 512 -8.23 0.91 -5.60
C GLY A 512 -8.85 -0.45 -5.34
N ILE A 513 -10.00 -0.42 -4.69
CA ILE A 513 -10.90 -1.57 -4.60
C ILE A 513 -11.47 -1.77 -6.00
N LEU A 514 -11.20 -2.94 -6.57
CA LEU A 514 -11.94 -3.49 -7.72
C LEU A 514 -13.36 -3.86 -7.30
#